data_AF-A0A946C2H9-F1
#
_entry.id   AF-A0A946C2H9-F1
#
_cell.length_a   1.000
_cell.length_b   1.000
_cell.length_c   1.000
_cell.angle_alpha   90.00
_cell.angle_beta   90.00
_cell.angle_gamma   90.00
#
_symmetry.space_group_name_H-M   'P 1'
#
loop_
_entity.id
_entity.type
_entity.pdbx_description
1 polymer ?
#
loop_
_entity_poly.entity_id
_entity_poly.type
_entity_poly.pdbx_seq_one_letter_code
_entity_poly.pdbx_strand_id
1 'polypeptide(L)'
;MKPKYWNKGVIHLSNNDKVLKKIIDKFNNQFLKLNNNSFHALINSIIGQQISVSAANSMKTKLFSLKKNITPLTIKNIKKTDLRKCG
;
A
#
# COMPACT_ATOMS: atom_id res chain seq x y z
N MET A 1 -9.90 -4.84 10.58
CA MET A 1 -9.70 -5.53 11.88
C MET A 1 -8.23 -5.44 12.26
N LYS A 2 -7.91 -5.24 13.54
CA LYS A 2 -6.53 -5.19 14.03
C LYS A 2 -5.86 -6.58 13.87
N PRO A 3 -4.63 -6.69 13.33
CA PRO A 3 -3.95 -7.97 13.22
C PRO A 3 -3.70 -8.63 14.58
N LYS A 4 -3.83 -9.96 14.67
CA LYS A 4 -3.66 -10.72 15.93
C LYS A 4 -2.29 -10.49 16.60
N TYR A 5 -1.25 -10.25 15.81
CA TYR A 5 0.12 -10.01 16.30
C TYR A 5 0.37 -8.57 16.76
N TRP A 6 -0.54 -7.62 16.49
CA TRP A 6 -0.27 -6.18 16.66
C TRP A 6 0.11 -5.81 18.09
N ASN A 7 -0.69 -6.24 19.07
CA ASN A 7 -0.45 -5.94 20.48
C ASN A 7 0.87 -6.53 20.98
N LYS A 8 1.28 -7.70 20.48
CA LYS A 8 2.56 -8.32 20.85
C LYS A 8 3.73 -7.45 20.39
N GLY A 9 3.67 -6.92 19.15
CA GLY A 9 4.68 -6.00 18.63
C GLY A 9 4.74 -4.68 19.40
N VAL A 10 3.57 -4.11 19.72
CA VAL A 10 3.48 -2.89 20.54
C VAL A 10 4.15 -3.07 21.90
N ILE A 11 3.85 -4.16 22.63
CA ILE A 11 4.45 -4.44 23.94
C ILE A 11 5.97 -4.63 23.81
N HIS A 12 6.41 -5.40 22.82
CA HIS A 12 7.83 -5.64 22.59
C HIS A 12 8.59 -4.33 22.34
N LEU A 13 8.11 -3.47 21.42
CA LEU A 13 8.77 -2.21 21.09
C LEU A 13 8.75 -1.24 22.27
N SER A 14 7.62 -1.08 22.96
CA SER A 14 7.51 -0.16 24.09
C SER A 14 8.38 -0.54 25.30
N ASN A 15 8.68 -1.83 25.49
CA ASN A 15 9.56 -2.30 26.56
C ASN A 15 11.06 -2.12 26.23
N ASN A 16 11.44 -2.18 24.95
CA ASN A 16 12.84 -2.15 24.53
C ASN A 16 13.30 -0.75 24.08
N ASP A 17 12.38 0.16 23.74
CA ASP A 17 12.73 1.49 23.24
C ASP A 17 11.79 2.58 23.79
N LYS A 18 12.35 3.50 24.59
CA LYS A 18 11.62 4.62 25.21
C LYS A 18 11.17 5.68 24.21
N VAL A 19 11.87 5.86 23.09
CA VAL A 19 11.50 6.79 22.02
C VAL A 19 10.31 6.22 21.26
N LEU A 20 10.38 4.95 20.85
CA LEU A 20 9.25 4.28 20.21
C LEU A 20 8.03 4.20 21.13
N LYS A 21 8.22 3.93 22.42
CA LYS A 21 7.14 3.96 23.41
C LYS A 21 6.37 5.29 23.37
N LYS A 22 7.07 6.43 23.42
CA LYS A 22 6.42 7.76 23.35
C LYS A 22 5.65 7.97 22.06
N ILE A 23 6.17 7.49 20.92
CA ILE A 23 5.50 7.60 19.62
C ILE A 23 4.23 6.72 19.60
N ILE A 24 4.34 5.47 20.06
CA ILE A 24 3.23 4.52 20.14
C ILE A 24 2.13 5.06 21.06
N ASP A 25 2.47 5.58 22.25
CA ASP A 25 1.52 6.13 23.20
C ASP A 25 0.76 7.33 22.61
N LYS A 26 1.45 8.16 21.82
CA LYS A 26 0.84 9.30 21.09
C LYS A 26 -0.12 8.86 19.97
N PHE A 27 0.11 7.70 19.35
CA PHE A 27 -0.66 7.19 18.21
C PHE A 27 -1.28 5.80 18.48
N ASN A 28 -1.77 5.58 19.70
CA ASN A 28 -2.19 4.28 20.23
C ASN A 28 -3.36 3.60 19.49
N ASN A 29 -4.11 4.34 18.67
CA ASN A 29 -5.26 3.85 17.91
C ASN A 29 -4.93 3.41 16.48
N GLN A 30 -3.65 3.38 16.09
CA GLN A 30 -3.20 2.97 14.77
C GLN A 30 -2.88 1.47 14.70
N PHE A 31 -3.20 0.85 13.57
CA PHE A 31 -2.79 -0.53 13.26
C PHE A 31 -2.59 -0.75 11.76
N LEU A 32 -1.72 -1.71 11.40
CA LEU A 32 -1.50 -2.06 10.01
C LEU A 32 -2.80 -2.56 9.38
N LYS A 33 -3.17 -1.92 8.27
CA LYS A 33 -4.26 -2.35 7.39
C LYS A 33 -3.64 -3.12 6.23
N LEU A 34 -3.89 -4.42 6.18
CA LEU A 34 -3.47 -5.25 5.06
C LEU A 34 -4.40 -5.01 3.87
N ASN A 35 -3.82 -4.95 2.66
CA ASN A 35 -4.58 -5.06 1.44
C ASN A 35 -4.81 -6.55 1.15
N ASN A 36 -6.07 -6.97 1.05
CA ASN A 36 -6.41 -8.37 0.81
C ASN A 36 -6.03 -8.87 -0.59
N ASN A 37 -5.69 -7.96 -1.52
CA ASN A 37 -5.25 -8.31 -2.86
C ASN A 37 -3.74 -8.06 -3.02
N SER A 38 -2.94 -9.13 -2.88
CA SER A 38 -1.48 -9.07 -3.00
C SER A 38 -1.00 -8.57 -4.36
N PHE A 39 -1.73 -8.87 -5.45
CA PHE A 39 -1.39 -8.38 -6.78
C PHE A 39 -1.57 -6.87 -6.90
N HIS A 40 -2.69 -6.34 -6.38
CA HIS A 40 -2.90 -4.89 -6.33
C HIS A 40 -1.90 -4.20 -5.39
N ALA A 41 -1.51 -4.84 -4.29
CA ALA A 41 -0.47 -4.32 -3.41
C ALA A 41 0.87 -4.19 -4.15
N LEU A 42 1.26 -5.21 -4.92
CA LEU A 42 2.47 -5.18 -5.74
C LEU A 42 2.42 -4.07 -6.81
N ILE A 43 1.31 -3.96 -7.55
CA ILE A 43 1.13 -2.90 -8.56
C ILE A 43 1.25 -1.52 -7.92
N ASN A 44 0.57 -1.28 -6.80
CA ASN A 44 0.61 0.02 -6.12
C ASN A 44 2.02 0.33 -5.60
N SER A 45 2.77 -0.68 -5.15
CA SER A 45 4.17 -0.53 -4.74
C SER A 45 5.05 -0.08 -5.92
N ILE A 46 4.92 -0.73 -7.08
CA ILE A 46 5.67 -0.38 -8.30
C ILE A 46 5.30 1.03 -8.79
N ILE A 47 4.02 1.36 -8.87
CA ILE A 47 3.55 2.69 -9.31
C ILE A 47 4.10 3.80 -8.41
N GLY A 48 4.18 3.57 -7.10
CA GLY A 48 4.61 4.57 -6.14
C GLY A 48 6.12 4.83 -6.07
N GLN A 49 6.94 4.10 -6.82
CA GLN A 49 8.39 4.25 -6.76
C GLN A 49 8.84 5.61 -7.30
N GLN A 50 9.70 6.30 -6.55
CA GLN A 50 10.34 7.57 -6.91
C GLN A 50 9.41 8.73 -7.27
N ILE A 51 8.13 8.67 -6.88
CA ILE A 51 7.15 9.72 -7.13
C ILE A 51 6.36 10.06 -5.87
N SER A 52 5.67 11.21 -5.89
CA SER A 52 4.82 11.63 -4.78
C SER A 52 3.59 10.75 -4.63
N VAL A 53 2.98 10.77 -3.43
CA VAL A 53 1.71 10.08 -3.16
C VAL A 53 0.59 10.56 -4.09
N SER A 54 0.56 11.86 -4.40
CA SER A 54 -0.44 12.42 -5.32
C SER A 54 -0.25 11.94 -6.76
N ALA A 55 1.00 11.87 -7.24
CA ALA A 55 1.32 11.33 -8.56
C ALA A 55 0.97 9.83 -8.66
N ALA A 56 1.36 9.04 -7.66
CA ALA A 56 1.04 7.62 -7.59
C ALA A 56 -0.47 7.36 -7.60
N ASN A 57 -1.24 8.15 -6.84
CA ASN A 57 -2.70 8.04 -6.82
C ASN A 57 -3.34 8.42 -8.17
N SER A 58 -2.79 9.42 -8.87
CA SER A 58 -3.24 9.79 -10.22
C SER A 58 -3.00 8.66 -11.23
N MET A 59 -1.78 8.11 -11.26
CA MET A 59 -1.40 7.00 -12.13
C MET A 59 -2.23 5.74 -11.84
N LYS A 60 -2.39 5.41 -10.56
CA LYS A 60 -3.24 4.30 -10.12
C LYS A 60 -4.67 4.47 -10.61
N THR A 61 -5.28 5.64 -10.42
CA THR A 61 -6.65 5.89 -10.87
C THR A 61 -6.79 5.63 -12.37
N LYS A 62 -5.88 6.19 -13.19
CA LYS A 62 -5.88 5.99 -14.64
C LYS A 62 -5.69 4.53 -15.04
N LEU A 63 -4.74 3.82 -14.43
CA LEU A 63 -4.48 2.40 -14.72
C LEU A 63 -5.70 1.54 -14.42
N PHE A 64 -6.32 1.72 -13.25
CA PHE A 64 -7.50 0.95 -12.84
C PHE A 64 -8.75 1.33 -13.64
N SER A 65 -8.76 2.46 -14.35
CA SER A 65 -9.81 2.81 -15.31
C SER A 65 -9.65 2.17 -16.69
N LEU A 66 -8.48 1.59 -17.04
CA LEU A 66 -8.27 0.96 -18.36
C LEU A 66 -9.10 -0.31 -18.58
N LYS A 67 -9.43 -1.03 -17.50
CA LYS A 67 -10.20 -2.28 -17.53
C LYS A 67 -11.09 -2.39 -16.31
N LYS A 68 -12.25 -3.02 -16.45
CA LYS A 68 -13.21 -3.26 -15.36
C LYS A 68 -12.58 -3.96 -14.15
N ASN A 69 -11.68 -4.92 -14.40
CA ASN A 69 -10.91 -5.63 -13.39
C ASN A 69 -9.43 -5.66 -13.75
N ILE A 70 -8.57 -5.35 -12.78
CA ILE A 70 -7.12 -5.46 -12.89
C ILE A 70 -6.67 -6.79 -12.27
N THR A 71 -6.27 -7.71 -13.12
CA THR A 71 -5.69 -9.03 -12.84
C THR A 71 -4.40 -9.24 -13.65
N PRO A 72 -3.54 -10.21 -13.29
CA PRO A 72 -2.31 -10.48 -14.05
C PRO A 72 -2.56 -10.67 -15.56
N LEU A 73 -3.61 -11.43 -15.91
CA LEU A 73 -4.00 -11.67 -17.30
C LEU A 73 -4.42 -10.39 -18.01
N THR A 74 -5.25 -9.56 -17.37
CA THR A 74 -5.69 -8.30 -17.98
C THR A 74 -4.52 -7.34 -18.18
N ILE A 75 -3.62 -7.21 -17.21
CA ILE A 75 -2.43 -6.35 -17.29
C ILE A 75 -1.50 -6.80 -18.42
N LYS A 76 -1.26 -8.11 -18.55
CA LYS A 76 -0.45 -8.69 -19.62
C LYS A 76 -0.98 -8.30 -21.02
N ASN A 77 -2.30 -8.15 -21.14
CA ASN A 77 -2.98 -7.86 -22.40
C ASN A 77 -3.17 -6.35 -22.67
N ILE A 78 -2.77 -5.46 -21.77
CA ILE A 78 -2.80 -4.01 -22.02
C ILE A 78 -1.59 -3.63 -22.89
N LYS A 79 -1.83 -2.81 -23.92
CA LYS A 79 -0.75 -2.31 -24.77
C LYS A 79 0.19 -1.41 -23.95
N LYS A 80 1.50 -1.53 -24.18
CA LYS A 80 2.51 -0.66 -23.55
C LYS A 80 2.20 0.83 -23.73
N THR A 81 1.65 1.23 -24.87
CA THR A 81 1.23 2.61 -25.16
C THR A 81 0.14 3.11 -24.22
N ASP A 82 -0.81 2.25 -23.84
CA ASP A 82 -1.91 2.62 -22.95
C ASP A 82 -1.43 2.70 -21.49
N LEU A 83 -0.49 1.84 -21.11
CA LEU A 83 0.19 1.95 -19.82
C LEU A 83 0.94 3.28 -19.69
N ARG A 84 1.70 3.69 -20.72
CA ARG A 84 2.44 4.98 -20.73
C ARG A 84 1.52 6.20 -20.64
N LYS A 85 0.28 6.12 -21.14
CA LYS A 85 -0.70 7.22 -21.02
C LYS A 85 -1.23 7.40 -19.60
N CYS A 86 -1.06 6.41 -18.73
CA CYS A 86 -1.46 6.53 -17.32
C CYS A 86 -0.54 7.44 -16.51
N GLY A 87 0.68 7.70 -16.99
CA GLY A 87 1.69 8.55 -16.37
C GLY A 87 3.08 8.07 -16.75
#